data_AF-A0AB35HQX1-F1
#
_entry.id   AF-A0AB35HQX1-F1
#
_cell.length_a   1.000
_cell.length_b   1.000
_cell.length_c   1.000
_cell.angle_alpha   90.00
_cell.angle_beta   90.00
_cell.angle_gamma   90.00
#
_symmetry.space_group_name_H-M   'P 1'
#
loop_
_entity.id
_entity.type
_entity.pdbx_description
1 polymer ?
#
loop_
_entity_poly.entity_id
_entity_poly.type
_entity_poly.pdbx_seq_one_letter_code
_entity_poly.pdbx_strand_id
1 'polypeptide(L)'
;MAKLKLELENENEQTVVYTRDKVKGRAVRKAFQTMKKIEEADYEEQLDTLIDYVVDVFDKPGVTEDSILDGIESEELMSTLSNVITDVVGVDPEDADNAQAKK
;
A
#
# COMPACT_ATOMS: atom_id res chain seq x y z
N MET A 1 7.18 -3.40 -15.17
CA MET A 1 6.09 -4.25 -14.64
C MET A 1 5.97 -3.92 -13.17
N ALA A 2 4.80 -3.46 -12.69
CA ALA A 2 4.63 -3.12 -11.29
C ALA A 2 4.88 -4.35 -10.41
N LYS A 3 5.87 -4.25 -9.52
CA LYS A 3 6.21 -5.27 -8.53
C LYS A 3 5.99 -4.63 -7.17
N LEU A 4 4.98 -5.12 -6.45
CA LEU A 4 4.73 -4.65 -5.09
C LEU A 4 5.74 -5.29 -4.15
N LYS A 5 6.21 -4.49 -3.21
CA LYS A 5 7.11 -4.91 -2.15
C LYS A 5 6.60 -4.33 -0.84
N LEU A 6 6.54 -5.16 0.19
CA LEU A 6 6.25 -4.77 1.56
C LEU A 6 7.29 -5.43 2.45
N GLU A 7 7.93 -4.63 3.29
CA GLU A 7 8.90 -5.09 4.28
C GLU A 7 8.26 -4.95 5.65
N LEU A 8 8.23 -6.05 6.41
CA LEU A 8 7.69 -6.09 7.76
C LEU A 8 8.75 -6.69 8.68
N GLU A 9 9.01 -6.06 9.81
CA GLU A 9 9.79 -6.67 10.88
C GLU A 9 8.96 -7.71 11.62
N ASN A 10 9.59 -8.81 12.04
CA ASN A 10 8.95 -9.83 12.86
C ASN A 10 9.39 -9.73 14.33
N GLU A 11 8.78 -10.53 15.20
CA GLU A 11 9.10 -10.56 16.65
C GLU A 11 10.58 -10.85 16.99
N ASN A 12 11.38 -11.31 16.03
CA ASN A 12 12.81 -11.57 16.22
C ASN A 12 13.69 -10.44 15.65
N GLU A 13 13.13 -9.26 15.40
CA GLU A 13 13.80 -8.11 14.77
C GLU A 13 14.35 -8.44 13.37
N GLN A 14 13.69 -9.35 12.66
CA GLN A 14 14.08 -9.74 11.31
C GLN A 14 13.12 -9.19 10.27
N THR A 15 13.65 -8.48 9.29
CA THR A 15 12.89 -7.99 8.15
C THR A 15 12.49 -9.14 7.22
N VAL A 16 11.18 -9.31 7.04
CA VAL A 16 10.57 -10.23 6.08
C VAL A 16 10.03 -9.44 4.89
N VAL A 17 10.48 -9.81 3.69
CA VAL A 17 10.09 -9.13 2.45
C VAL A 17 8.99 -9.90 1.74
N TYR A 18 7.81 -9.31 1.66
CA TYR A 18 6.69 -9.81 0.87
C TYR A 18 6.71 -9.15 -0.50
N THR A 19 6.55 -9.95 -1.56
CA THR A 19 6.45 -9.44 -2.93
C THR A 19 5.25 -10.02 -3.65
N ARG A 20 4.67 -9.19 -4.52
CA ARG A 20 3.60 -9.63 -5.42
C ARG A 20 3.87 -9.15 -6.84
N ASP A 21 4.05 -10.13 -7.71
CA ASP A 21 4.18 -9.90 -9.14
C ASP A 21 2.79 -9.93 -9.81
N LYS A 22 2.67 -9.27 -10.97
CA LYS A 22 1.48 -9.31 -11.84
C LYS A 22 0.20 -8.81 -11.14
N VAL A 23 0.28 -7.61 -10.56
CA VAL A 23 -0.88 -6.86 -10.06
C VAL A 23 -1.94 -6.77 -11.17
N LYS A 24 -3.15 -7.28 -10.89
CA LYS A 24 -4.26 -7.30 -11.86
C LYS A 24 -5.09 -6.02 -11.73
N GLY A 25 -5.82 -5.65 -12.79
CA GLY A 25 -6.70 -4.47 -12.77
C GLY A 25 -7.78 -4.44 -11.67
N ARG A 26 -8.09 -5.58 -11.02
CA ARG A 26 -8.94 -5.58 -9.81
C ARG A 26 -8.28 -4.83 -8.65
N ALA A 27 -6.97 -4.96 -8.48
CA ALA A 27 -6.23 -4.23 -7.46
C ALA A 27 -6.25 -2.72 -7.74
N VAL A 28 -6.09 -2.31 -9.01
CA VAL A 28 -6.22 -0.91 -9.43
C VAL A 28 -7.61 -0.35 -9.12
N ARG A 29 -8.67 -1.12 -9.42
CA ARG A 29 -10.04 -0.71 -9.05
C ARG A 29 -10.20 -0.55 -7.54
N LYS A 30 -9.65 -1.48 -6.75
CA LYS A 30 -9.69 -1.38 -5.28
C LYS A 30 -8.92 -0.17 -4.79
N ALA A 31 -7.73 0.11 -5.33
CA ALA A 31 -6.95 1.31 -5.01
C ALA A 31 -7.79 2.60 -5.15
N PHE A 32 -8.49 2.78 -6.27
CA PHE A 32 -9.36 3.95 -6.45
C PHE A 32 -10.52 4.01 -5.45
N GLN A 33 -11.08 2.86 -5.06
CA GLN A 33 -12.12 2.80 -4.04
C GLN A 33 -11.56 3.16 -2.66
N THR A 34 -10.36 2.68 -2.34
CA THR A 34 -9.63 2.97 -1.10
C THR A 34 -9.30 4.47 -1.02
N MET A 35 -8.73 5.06 -2.07
CA MET A 35 -8.46 6.50 -2.14
C MET A 35 -9.70 7.34 -1.84
N LYS A 36 -10.84 7.01 -2.47
CA LYS A 36 -12.09 7.72 -2.23
C LYS A 36 -12.58 7.59 -0.78
N LYS A 37 -12.44 6.41 -0.17
CA LYS A 37 -12.84 6.21 1.23
C LYS A 37 -12.00 7.04 2.19
N ILE A 38 -10.69 7.09 1.96
CA ILE A 38 -9.74 7.83 2.79
C ILE A 38 -10.04 9.34 2.77
N GLU A 39 -10.44 9.90 1.61
CA GLU A 39 -10.79 11.33 1.51
C GLU A 39 -11.95 11.76 2.43
N GLU A 40 -12.88 10.87 2.72
CA GLU A 40 -14.08 11.15 3.51
C GLU A 40 -13.95 10.70 4.98
N ALA A 41 -12.89 9.95 5.31
CA ALA A 41 -12.68 9.28 6.59
C ALA A 41 -11.86 10.11 7.60
N ASP A 42 -12.02 9.84 8.89
CA ASP A 42 -11.10 10.37 9.91
C ASP A 42 -9.76 9.61 9.95
N TYR A 43 -8.80 10.08 10.74
CA TYR A 43 -7.44 9.51 10.73
C TYR A 43 -7.39 8.04 11.14
N GLU A 44 -8.26 7.59 12.05
CA GLU A 44 -8.33 6.19 12.49
C GLU A 44 -8.88 5.33 11.35
N GLU A 45 -10.02 5.72 10.79
CA GLU A 45 -10.64 5.03 9.67
C GLU A 45 -9.77 5.01 8.41
N GLN A 46 -8.96 6.06 8.18
CA GLN A 46 -7.99 6.12 7.09
C GLN A 46 -6.91 5.05 7.26
N LEU A 47 -6.35 4.91 8.46
CA LEU A 47 -5.32 3.91 8.76
C LEU A 47 -5.88 2.49 8.54
N ASP A 48 -7.04 2.19 9.12
CA ASP A 48 -7.69 0.88 8.97
C ASP A 48 -7.96 0.54 7.51
N THR A 49 -8.49 1.52 6.76
CA THR A 49 -8.77 1.38 5.33
C THR A 49 -7.51 1.10 4.50
N LEU A 50 -6.39 1.70 4.89
CA LEU A 50 -5.09 1.47 4.25
C LEU A 50 -4.56 0.06 4.55
N ILE A 51 -4.62 -0.37 5.82
CA ILE A 51 -4.18 -1.70 6.25
C ILE A 51 -4.98 -2.78 5.54
N ASP A 52 -6.32 -2.68 5.55
CA ASP A 52 -7.23 -3.61 4.87
C ASP A 52 -6.87 -3.77 3.40
N TYR A 53 -6.57 -2.66 2.73
CA TYR A 53 -6.18 -2.66 1.34
C TYR A 53 -4.84 -3.38 1.11
N VAL A 54 -3.83 -3.13 1.95
CA VAL A 54 -2.53 -3.79 1.83
C VAL A 54 -2.63 -5.29 2.06
N VAL A 55 -3.36 -5.73 3.09
CA VAL A 55 -3.62 -7.15 3.36
C VAL A 55 -4.29 -7.84 2.16
N ASP A 56 -5.36 -7.25 1.62
CA ASP A 56 -6.08 -7.81 0.48
C ASP A 56 -5.26 -7.82 -0.82
N VAL A 57 -4.46 -6.77 -1.06
CA VAL A 57 -3.63 -6.69 -2.25
C VAL A 57 -2.51 -7.71 -2.20
N PHE A 58 -1.84 -7.89 -1.07
CA PHE A 58 -0.75 -8.87 -0.96
C PHE A 58 -1.30 -10.30 -0.95
N ASP A 59 -2.42 -10.57 -0.27
CA ASP A 59 -3.05 -11.90 -0.14
C ASP A 59 -2.00 -12.96 0.26
N LYS A 60 -1.24 -12.65 1.30
CA LYS A 60 -0.17 -13.50 1.84
C LYS A 60 -0.47 -13.81 3.30
N PRO A 61 -0.33 -15.06 3.76
CA PRO A 61 -0.63 -15.43 5.15
C PRO A 61 0.12 -14.65 6.22
N GLY A 62 1.30 -14.10 5.90
CA GLY A 62 2.12 -13.31 6.82
C GLY A 62 1.96 -11.80 6.67
N VAL A 63 1.00 -11.33 5.87
CA VAL A 63 0.63 -9.92 5.76
C VAL A 63 -0.76 -9.79 6.37
N THR A 64 -0.79 -9.51 7.66
CA THR A 64 -1.98 -9.28 8.50
C THR A 64 -1.92 -7.87 9.10
N GLU A 65 -3.05 -7.41 9.64
CA GLU A 65 -3.13 -6.15 10.40
C GLU A 65 -2.06 -6.09 11.50
N ASP A 66 -2.02 -7.08 12.40
CA ASP A 66 -1.02 -7.17 13.47
C ASP A 66 0.42 -7.09 12.93
N SER A 67 0.73 -7.86 11.87
CA SER A 67 2.09 -7.87 11.31
C SER A 67 2.49 -6.53 10.67
N ILE A 68 1.50 -5.73 10.25
CA ILE A 68 1.72 -4.40 9.67
C ILE A 68 1.91 -3.37 10.79
N LEU A 69 1.04 -3.42 11.81
CA LEU A 69 1.09 -2.49 12.94
C LEU A 69 2.34 -2.69 13.81
N ASP A 70 2.74 -3.94 14.04
CA ASP A 70 3.92 -4.28 14.85
C ASP A 70 5.20 -4.30 14.02
N GLY A 71 5.10 -4.52 12.70
CA GLY A 71 6.25 -4.72 11.82
C GLY A 71 6.72 -3.48 11.07
N ILE A 72 6.07 -2.33 11.26
CA ILE A 72 6.47 -1.06 10.62
C ILE A 72 6.60 0.03 11.68
N GLU A 73 7.69 0.78 11.61
CA GLU A 73 7.93 1.92 12.49
C GLU A 73 6.83 2.98 12.34
N SER A 74 6.45 3.58 13.47
CA SER A 74 5.30 4.50 13.53
C SER A 74 5.41 5.70 12.57
N GLU A 75 6.62 6.17 12.29
CA GLU A 75 6.89 7.28 11.37
C GLU A 75 6.80 6.88 9.89
N GLU A 76 6.97 5.58 9.58
CA GLU A 76 6.96 5.03 8.22
C GLU A 76 5.65 4.34 7.86
N LEU A 77 4.78 4.04 8.84
CA LEU A 77 3.54 3.28 8.63
C LEU A 77 2.65 3.89 7.53
N MET A 78 2.24 5.14 7.70
CA MET A 78 1.31 5.79 6.76
C MET A 78 1.90 5.93 5.36
N SER A 79 3.20 6.26 5.24
CA SER A 79 3.88 6.43 3.96
C SER A 79 4.05 5.08 3.25
N THR A 80 4.42 4.03 3.98
CA THR A 80 4.56 2.66 3.45
C THR A 80 3.24 2.14 2.91
N LEU A 81 2.14 2.27 3.66
CA LEU A 81 0.82 1.83 3.21
C LEU A 81 0.34 2.62 1.98
N SER A 82 0.56 3.94 1.97
CA SER A 82 0.19 4.81 0.84
C SER A 82 0.99 4.48 -0.42
N ASN A 83 2.27 4.13 -0.29
CA ASN A 83 3.12 3.74 -1.41
C ASN A 83 2.58 2.48 -2.13
N VAL A 84 2.01 1.52 -1.39
CA VAL A 84 1.40 0.33 -2.01
C VAL A 84 0.24 0.72 -2.94
N ILE A 85 -0.54 1.75 -2.59
CA ILE A 85 -1.59 2.27 -3.47
C ILE A 85 -0.97 2.84 -4.75
N THR A 86 0.03 3.71 -4.60
CA THR A 86 0.74 4.36 -5.71
C THR A 86 1.35 3.34 -6.67
N ASP A 87 2.04 2.33 -6.13
CA ASP A 87 2.66 1.25 -6.91
C ASP A 87 1.62 0.40 -7.66
N VAL A 88 0.43 0.20 -7.08
CA VAL A 88 -0.66 -0.55 -7.73
C VAL A 88 -1.27 0.24 -8.87
N VAL A 89 -1.57 1.52 -8.68
CA VAL A 89 -2.14 2.36 -9.74
C VAL A 89 -1.11 2.62 -10.84
N GLY A 90 0.18 2.53 -10.52
CA GLY A 90 1.28 2.77 -11.45
C GLY A 90 1.39 4.25 -11.82
N VAL A 91 0.96 5.13 -10.92
CA VAL A 91 1.31 6.56 -10.99
C VAL A 91 2.66 6.66 -10.31
N ASP A 92 3.74 6.73 -11.07
CA ASP A 92 5.02 7.12 -10.50
C ASP A 92 4.85 8.58 -9.99
N PRO A 93 5.26 8.95 -8.76
CA PRO A 93 5.28 10.36 -8.36
C PRO A 93 6.07 11.23 -9.36
N GLU A 94 7.01 10.66 -10.12
CA GLU A 94 7.71 11.33 -11.23
C GLU A 94 6.86 11.49 -12.52
N ASP A 95 5.82 10.68 -12.72
CA ASP A 95 4.93 10.76 -13.90
C ASP A 95 3.79 11.78 -13.72
N ALA A 96 3.48 12.19 -12.49
CA ALA A 96 2.50 13.24 -12.21
C ALA A 96 2.91 14.60 -12.80
N ASP A 97 4.22 14.89 -12.90
CA ASP A 97 4.76 16.08 -13.55
C ASP A 97 4.72 15.99 -15.10
N ASN A 98 4.76 14.79 -15.68
CA ASN A 98 4.78 14.61 -17.14
C ASN A 98 3.37 14.65 -17.78
N ALA A 99 2.31 14.51 -16.98
CA ALA A 99 0.92 14.64 -17.45
C ALA A 99 0.53 16.09 -17.82
N GLN A 100 1.26 17.10 -17.35
CA GLN A 100 1.00 18.51 -17.67
C GLN A 100 1.75 19.01 -18.92
N ALA A 101 2.72 18.25 -19.45
CA ALA A 101 3.57 18.68 -20.56
C ALA A 101 3.07 18.30 -21.98
N LYS A 102 1.86 17.72 -22.11
CA LYS A 102 1.27 17.32 -23.40
C LYS A 102 -0.09 17.97 -23.70
N LYS A 103 -0.28 19.24 -23.36
CA LYS A 103 -1.35 20.07 -23.95
C LYS A 103 -0.78 21.08 -24.93
#